data_AF-F0YZB4-F1
#
_entry.id   AF-F0YZB4-F1
#
_cell.length_a   1.000
_cell.length_b   1.000
_cell.length_c   1.000
_cell.angle_alpha   90.00
_cell.angle_beta   90.00
_cell.angle_gamma   90.00
#
_symmetry.space_group_name_H-M   'P 1'
#
loop_
_entity.id
_entity.type
_entity.pdbx_description
1 polymer ?
#
loop_
_entity_poly.entity_id
_entity_poly.type
_entity_poly.pdbx_seq_one_letter_code
_entity_poly.pdbx_strand_id
1 'polypeptide(L)'
;MAISIAKRDVYEAKRPSDIFNEWEQEGWRVDATYIPFNKQIITSDFIEELLKSQPQKYAPFNKSGGGNTGYLFKANKSMYELIIKQTAAIQMTEQERQSVIALLDPKDEAQEAMTELEIVMDLEEAKARQLSPEGLAAQVKNGKAKKAQKSETTVYYRNPYVKEMVKHIAEGKCQMCSKEAPFYDKDSKPYLEEHHVNRLADGGSDTMDNVVALCPNCHRKIHVLNDEQDTILLEKIAEKNDKYYQRLLAYEEKMESKNSSNSSEAVK
;
A
#
# COMPACT_ATOMS: atom_id res chain seq x y z
N MET A 1 5.85 -11.39 24.87
CA MET A 1 4.86 -11.16 23.80
C MET A 1 5.56 -10.44 22.65
N ALA A 2 5.14 -10.62 21.41
CA ALA A 2 5.86 -10.12 20.23
C ALA A 2 4.88 -9.49 19.23
N ILE A 3 5.38 -8.57 18.41
CA ILE A 3 4.73 -8.19 17.16
C ILE A 3 5.43 -8.97 16.06
N SER A 4 4.66 -9.58 15.17
CA SER A 4 5.19 -10.43 14.11
C SER A 4 4.87 -9.82 12.75
N ILE A 5 5.85 -9.83 11.85
CA ILE A 5 5.70 -9.38 10.45
C ILE A 5 5.68 -10.64 9.58
N ALA A 6 4.59 -10.87 8.86
CA ALA A 6 4.49 -11.96 7.91
C ALA A 6 5.48 -11.71 6.75
N LYS A 7 6.30 -12.70 6.40
CA LYS A 7 7.30 -12.61 5.33
C LYS A 7 6.72 -12.91 3.94
N ARG A 8 5.61 -13.65 3.91
CA ARG A 8 4.94 -14.09 2.70
C ARG A 8 3.50 -14.48 3.01
N ASP A 9 2.73 -14.63 1.94
CA ASP A 9 1.41 -15.24 2.01
C ASP A 9 1.45 -16.66 2.57
N VAL A 10 0.28 -17.06 3.05
CA VAL A 10 0.03 -18.37 3.64
C VAL A 10 0.21 -19.48 2.61
N TYR A 11 0.72 -20.63 3.05
CA TYR A 11 0.89 -21.81 2.21
C TYR A 11 0.53 -23.08 2.98
N GLU A 12 0.17 -24.13 2.26
CA GLU A 12 -0.18 -25.43 2.85
C GLU A 12 1.06 -26.06 3.49
N ALA A 13 0.88 -26.56 4.72
CA ALA A 13 1.93 -27.24 5.45
C ALA A 13 1.35 -28.20 6.48
N LYS A 14 2.12 -29.25 6.77
CA LYS A 14 1.78 -30.16 7.86
C LYS A 14 1.99 -29.51 9.22
N ARG A 15 1.16 -29.89 10.18
CA ARG A 15 1.32 -29.52 11.57
C ARG A 15 2.72 -29.92 12.07
N PRO A 16 3.43 -29.04 12.82
CA PRO A 16 4.74 -29.37 13.37
C PRO A 16 4.69 -30.62 14.26
N SER A 17 5.63 -31.55 14.06
CA SER A 17 5.71 -32.83 14.79
C SER A 17 5.86 -32.67 16.30
N ASP A 18 6.40 -31.54 16.72
CA ASP A 18 6.80 -31.29 18.11
C ASP A 18 5.64 -30.70 18.94
N ILE A 19 4.47 -30.48 18.32
CA ILE A 19 3.27 -29.93 18.96
C ILE A 19 2.18 -31.00 19.01
N PHE A 20 1.90 -31.50 20.20
CA PHE A 20 0.80 -32.43 20.43
C PHE A 20 -0.49 -31.65 20.74
N ASN A 21 -1.43 -31.62 19.79
CA ASN A 21 -2.76 -31.02 19.99
C ASN A 21 -3.84 -31.79 19.21
N GLU A 22 -5.10 -31.36 19.30
CA GLU A 22 -6.23 -32.01 18.62
C GLU A 22 -6.45 -31.52 17.17
N TRP A 23 -5.56 -30.69 16.64
CA TRP A 23 -5.74 -30.11 15.31
C TRP A 23 -5.37 -31.09 14.20
N GLU A 24 -5.95 -30.87 13.03
CA GLU A 24 -5.69 -31.67 11.83
C GLU A 24 -4.21 -31.65 11.44
N GLN A 25 -3.78 -32.71 10.75
CA GLN A 25 -2.39 -32.85 10.30
C GLN A 25 -2.06 -31.94 9.13
N GLU A 26 -3.02 -31.68 8.25
CA GLU A 26 -2.89 -30.72 7.15
C GLU A 26 -3.41 -29.36 7.60
N GLY A 27 -2.74 -28.29 7.18
CA GLY A 27 -3.11 -26.94 7.58
C GLY A 27 -2.36 -25.86 6.84
N TRP A 28 -2.38 -24.66 7.40
CA TRP A 28 -1.83 -23.46 6.82
C TRP A 28 -0.66 -22.93 7.64
N ARG A 29 0.41 -22.50 6.96
CA ARG A 29 1.59 -21.91 7.59
C ARG A 29 1.86 -20.53 7.01
N VAL A 30 2.26 -19.63 7.90
CA VAL A 30 2.82 -18.32 7.57
C VAL A 30 4.20 -18.24 8.19
N ASP A 31 5.19 -17.83 7.41
CA ASP A 31 6.51 -17.52 7.97
C ASP A 31 6.51 -16.08 8.44
N ALA A 32 6.92 -15.83 9.69
CA ALA A 32 6.91 -14.50 10.27
C ALA A 32 8.24 -14.17 10.95
N THR A 33 8.66 -12.91 10.86
CA THR A 33 9.72 -12.33 11.69
C THR A 33 9.10 -11.92 13.02
N TYR A 34 9.62 -12.45 14.12
CA TYR A 34 9.20 -12.06 15.46
C TYR A 34 10.04 -10.89 15.96
N ILE A 35 9.37 -9.82 16.37
CA ILE A 35 9.97 -8.68 17.05
C ILE A 35 9.58 -8.80 18.53
N PRO A 36 10.48 -9.30 19.40
CA PRO A 36 10.18 -9.48 20.81
C PRO A 36 10.28 -8.16 21.57
N PHE A 37 9.44 -7.99 22.59
CA PHE A 37 9.51 -6.87 23.52
C PHE A 37 9.59 -7.35 24.96
N ASN A 38 10.36 -6.63 25.76
CA ASN A 38 10.53 -6.92 27.18
C ASN A 38 9.33 -6.44 28.02
N LYS A 39 8.65 -5.38 27.58
CA LYS A 39 7.44 -4.85 28.20
C LYS A 39 6.23 -5.01 27.30
N GLN A 40 5.15 -5.49 27.89
CA GLN A 40 3.90 -5.82 27.23
C GLN A 40 2.75 -4.99 27.78
N ILE A 41 1.86 -4.54 26.90
CA ILE A 41 0.60 -3.94 27.32
C ILE A 41 -0.28 -5.01 27.94
N ILE A 42 -1.07 -4.63 28.94
CA ILE A 42 -2.16 -5.45 29.45
C ILE A 42 -3.42 -4.96 28.75
N THR A 43 -4.02 -5.79 27.90
CA THR A 43 -5.16 -5.38 27.06
C THR A 43 -6.37 -4.97 27.89
N SER A 44 -6.53 -5.52 29.09
CA SER A 44 -7.61 -5.13 30.03
C SER A 44 -7.52 -3.67 30.47
N ASP A 45 -6.33 -3.08 30.51
CA ASP A 45 -6.15 -1.66 30.88
C ASP A 45 -6.68 -0.71 29.81
N PHE A 46 -6.84 -1.19 28.57
CA PHE A 46 -7.26 -0.41 27.40
C PHE A 46 -8.54 -0.96 26.76
N ILE A 47 -9.32 -1.74 27.51
CA ILE A 47 -10.40 -2.53 26.92
C ILE A 47 -11.52 -1.64 26.35
N GLU A 48 -11.78 -0.49 26.96
CA GLU A 48 -12.77 0.46 26.44
C GLU A 48 -12.37 1.03 25.08
N GLU A 49 -11.11 1.42 24.89
CA GLU A 49 -10.63 1.91 23.60
C GLU A 49 -10.50 0.79 22.57
N LEU A 50 -10.09 -0.41 22.99
CA LEU A 50 -10.02 -1.59 22.13
C LEU A 50 -11.40 -1.99 21.60
N LEU A 51 -12.44 -1.98 22.45
CA LEU A 51 -13.82 -2.28 22.02
C LEU A 51 -14.39 -1.25 21.05
N LYS A 52 -14.01 0.03 21.19
CA LYS A 52 -14.39 1.11 20.26
C LYS A 52 -13.66 1.02 18.92
N SER A 53 -12.41 0.56 18.94
CA SER A 53 -11.54 0.56 17.75
C SER A 53 -11.53 -0.76 16.98
N GLN A 54 -11.87 -1.90 17.59
CA GLN A 54 -11.85 -3.22 16.94
C GLN A 54 -12.82 -3.34 15.75
N PRO A 55 -12.63 -4.32 14.83
CA PRO A 55 -13.57 -4.52 13.72
C PRO A 55 -14.94 -5.00 14.20
N GLN A 56 -15.98 -4.67 13.43
CA GLN A 56 -17.38 -5.05 13.73
C GLN A 56 -17.67 -6.55 13.52
N LYS A 57 -16.87 -7.24 12.69
CA LYS A 57 -16.96 -8.68 12.43
C LYS A 57 -15.59 -9.32 12.67
N TYR A 58 -15.60 -10.56 13.15
CA TYR A 58 -14.39 -11.34 13.48
C TYR A 58 -13.47 -10.62 14.48
N ALA A 59 -14.09 -9.95 15.45
CA ALA A 59 -13.41 -9.15 16.44
C ALA A 59 -12.67 -10.02 17.46
N PRO A 60 -11.48 -9.61 17.94
CA PRO A 60 -10.74 -10.37 18.95
C PRO A 60 -11.37 -10.32 20.34
N PHE A 61 -12.18 -9.31 20.67
CA PHE A 61 -12.83 -9.18 21.98
C PHE A 61 -14.36 -9.23 21.87
N ASN A 62 -15.00 -9.89 22.85
CA ASN A 62 -16.46 -9.89 23.03
C ASN A 62 -16.95 -8.59 23.68
N LYS A 63 -18.27 -8.40 23.75
CA LYS A 63 -18.90 -7.19 24.31
C LYS A 63 -18.56 -6.95 25.79
N SER A 64 -18.19 -7.99 26.53
CA SER A 64 -17.79 -7.90 27.93
C SER A 64 -16.28 -7.65 28.11
N GLY A 65 -15.53 -7.49 27.02
CA GLY A 65 -14.09 -7.26 27.04
C GLY A 65 -13.23 -8.53 27.18
N GLY A 66 -13.86 -9.71 27.22
CA GLY A 66 -13.14 -10.99 27.18
C GLY A 66 -12.66 -11.32 25.77
N GLY A 67 -11.54 -12.04 25.65
CA GLY A 67 -11.07 -12.54 24.36
C GLY A 67 -12.04 -13.57 23.78
N ASN A 68 -12.30 -13.49 22.47
CA ASN A 68 -13.04 -14.53 21.74
C ASN A 68 -12.16 -15.77 21.55
N THR A 69 -12.78 -16.94 21.50
CA THR A 69 -12.09 -18.20 21.19
C THR A 69 -11.78 -18.28 19.71
N GLY A 70 -10.49 -18.35 19.37
CA GLY A 70 -10.00 -18.42 18.00
C GLY A 70 -8.49 -18.25 17.95
N TYR A 71 -7.89 -18.60 16.82
CA TYR A 71 -6.42 -18.56 16.67
C TYR A 71 -5.91 -17.25 16.08
N LEU A 72 -6.60 -16.73 15.07
CA LEU A 72 -6.23 -15.50 14.38
C LEU A 72 -7.48 -14.65 14.16
N PHE A 73 -7.38 -13.37 14.47
CA PHE A 73 -8.45 -12.40 14.33
C PHE A 73 -7.97 -11.22 13.49
N LYS A 74 -8.90 -10.59 12.76
CA LYS A 74 -8.60 -9.35 12.06
C LYS A 74 -8.45 -8.23 13.08
N ALA A 75 -7.39 -7.43 12.95
CA ALA A 75 -7.32 -6.09 13.53
C ALA A 75 -7.52 -5.10 12.39
N ASN A 76 -8.42 -4.13 12.55
CA ASN A 76 -8.51 -3.02 11.61
C ASN A 76 -7.41 -1.99 11.91
N LYS A 77 -7.27 -0.99 11.01
CA LYS A 77 -6.24 0.05 11.14
C LYS A 77 -6.33 0.78 12.50
N SER A 78 -7.51 1.18 12.93
CA SER A 78 -7.68 1.93 14.18
C SER A 78 -7.26 1.14 15.42
N MET A 79 -7.64 -0.13 15.51
CA MET A 79 -7.24 -1.01 16.61
C MET A 79 -5.74 -1.29 16.59
N TYR A 80 -5.19 -1.54 15.40
CA TYR A 80 -3.76 -1.72 15.20
C TYR A 80 -2.98 -0.51 15.70
N GLU A 81 -3.36 0.69 15.26
CA GLU A 81 -2.68 1.92 15.66
C GLU A 81 -2.69 2.14 17.18
N LEU A 82 -3.82 1.83 17.82
CA LEU A 82 -3.95 1.92 19.28
C LEU A 82 -2.96 0.97 19.98
N ILE A 83 -2.93 -0.30 19.58
CA ILE A 83 -2.05 -1.31 20.18
C ILE A 83 -0.59 -0.90 20.04
N ILE A 84 -0.17 -0.43 18.86
CA ILE A 84 1.23 -0.03 18.64
C ILE A 84 1.58 1.22 19.44
N LYS A 85 0.70 2.23 19.51
CA LYS A 85 0.93 3.44 20.33
C LYS A 85 1.08 3.11 21.82
N GLN A 86 0.21 2.26 22.36
CA GLN A 86 0.32 1.84 23.76
C GLN A 86 1.56 0.99 24.01
N THR A 87 1.92 0.13 23.05
CA THR A 87 3.15 -0.67 23.13
C THR A 87 4.39 0.23 23.12
N ALA A 88 4.44 1.27 22.29
CA ALA A 88 5.56 2.22 22.25
C ALA A 88 5.67 3.02 23.56
N ALA A 89 4.54 3.40 24.15
CA ALA A 89 4.50 4.23 25.36
C ALA A 89 5.14 3.55 26.58
N ILE A 90 5.15 2.22 26.63
CA ILE A 90 5.68 1.45 27.76
C ILE A 90 7.13 0.98 27.56
N GLN A 91 7.74 1.22 26.40
CA GLN A 91 9.14 0.83 26.15
C GLN A 91 10.11 1.68 26.97
N MET A 92 11.28 1.11 27.31
CA MET A 92 12.22 1.72 28.25
C MET A 92 13.22 2.65 27.58
N THR A 93 13.60 2.34 26.34
CA THR A 93 14.56 3.14 25.57
C THR A 93 13.87 3.84 24.41
N GLU A 94 14.44 4.98 24.01
CA GLU A 94 13.98 5.70 22.83
C GLU A 94 14.13 4.86 21.55
N GLN A 95 15.17 4.03 21.47
CA GLN A 95 15.38 3.12 20.34
C GLN A 95 14.27 2.05 20.23
N GLU A 96 13.88 1.43 21.35
CA GLU A 96 12.75 0.48 21.37
C GLU A 96 11.43 1.18 21.03
N ARG A 97 11.20 2.39 21.57
CA ARG A 97 10.02 3.20 21.27
C ARG A 97 9.92 3.50 19.78
N GLN A 98 11.01 3.96 19.16
CA GLN A 98 11.06 4.24 17.72
C GLN A 98 10.86 2.98 16.88
N SER A 99 11.44 1.85 17.30
CA SER A 99 11.27 0.56 16.61
C SER A 99 9.81 0.09 16.62
N VAL A 100 9.06 0.35 17.70
CA VAL A 100 7.63 0.04 17.79
C VAL A 100 6.81 1.03 16.96
N ILE A 101 7.09 2.33 17.05
CA ILE A 101 6.37 3.36 16.27
C ILE A 101 6.57 3.15 14.76
N ALA A 102 7.74 2.70 14.33
CA ALA A 102 8.03 2.32 12.95
C ALA A 102 7.15 1.17 12.41
N LEU A 103 6.34 0.52 13.26
CA LEU A 103 5.36 -0.46 12.82
C LEU A 103 4.03 0.21 12.39
N LEU A 104 3.65 1.37 12.96
CA LEU A 104 2.42 2.10 12.58
C LEU A 104 2.36 2.47 11.11
N ASP A 105 3.53 2.78 10.59
CA ASP A 105 3.82 3.03 9.22
C ASP A 105 4.90 1.99 8.92
N PRO A 106 4.53 0.72 8.63
CA PRO A 106 5.49 -0.24 8.15
C PRO A 106 5.90 0.30 6.79
N LYS A 107 6.84 1.24 6.83
CA LYS A 107 7.66 1.57 5.70
C LYS A 107 8.20 0.23 5.32
N ASP A 108 7.62 -0.28 4.24
CA ASP A 108 8.22 -1.27 3.40
C ASP A 108 9.72 -1.03 3.49
N GLU A 109 10.53 -2.08 3.61
CA GLU A 109 11.99 -1.95 3.51
C GLU A 109 12.41 -1.32 2.14
N ALA A 110 11.43 -0.92 1.31
CA ALA A 110 11.48 -0.10 0.11
C ALA A 110 10.95 1.36 0.22
N GLN A 111 10.73 1.94 1.41
CA GLN A 111 10.63 3.41 1.56
C GLN A 111 11.90 3.94 2.18
N GLU A 112 12.86 4.26 1.29
CA GLU A 112 14.06 5.10 1.47
C GLU A 112 14.15 5.71 2.88
N ALA A 113 14.92 5.06 3.77
CA ALA A 113 15.62 5.84 4.78
C ALA A 113 16.40 6.90 3.98
N MET A 114 16.01 8.17 4.11
CA MET A 114 16.70 9.25 3.41
C MET A 114 18.19 9.03 3.61
N THR A 115 18.88 8.83 2.50
CA THR A 115 20.33 8.64 2.54
C THR A 115 20.94 9.81 3.27
N GLU A 116 22.11 9.61 3.89
CA GLU A 116 22.86 10.72 4.49
C GLU A 116 23.02 11.88 3.49
N LEU A 117 23.11 11.58 2.20
CA LEU A 117 23.12 12.55 1.12
C LEU A 117 21.80 13.32 0.99
N GLU A 118 20.65 12.66 1.00
CA GLU A 118 19.33 13.31 0.93
C GLU A 118 19.06 14.20 2.15
N ILE A 119 19.48 13.77 3.36
CA ILE A 119 19.40 14.59 4.57
C ILE A 119 20.22 15.88 4.41
N VAL A 120 21.44 15.76 3.90
CA VAL A 120 22.31 16.92 3.65
C VAL A 120 21.70 17.83 2.57
N MET A 121 21.12 17.26 1.51
CA MET A 121 20.46 18.03 0.46
C MET A 121 19.26 18.82 0.97
N ASP A 122 18.40 18.21 1.78
CA ASP A 122 17.25 18.87 2.38
C ASP A 122 17.65 20.02 3.31
N LEU A 123 18.70 19.81 4.12
CA LEU A 123 19.25 20.85 4.98
C LEU A 123 19.87 22.00 4.17
N GLU A 124 20.53 21.71 3.05
CA GLU A 124 21.06 22.71 2.13
C GLU A 124 19.93 23.48 1.42
N GLU A 125 18.87 22.80 1.01
CA GLU A 125 17.71 23.42 0.38
C GLU A 125 16.96 24.33 1.36
N ALA A 126 16.76 23.88 2.61
CA ALA A 126 16.15 24.68 3.66
C ALA A 126 16.95 25.96 3.97
N LYS A 127 18.30 25.88 3.93
CA LYS A 127 19.17 27.06 4.04
C LYS A 127 19.06 27.95 2.80
N ALA A 128 19.02 27.37 1.60
CA ALA A 128 18.89 28.11 0.36
C ALA A 128 17.59 28.92 0.29
N ARG A 129 16.47 28.35 0.76
CA ARG A 129 15.16 29.03 0.82
C ARG A 129 15.17 30.29 1.72
N GLN A 130 16.12 30.41 2.63
CA GLN A 130 16.27 31.57 3.53
C GLN A 130 17.18 32.66 2.97
N LEU A 131 17.87 32.41 1.85
CA LEU A 131 18.79 33.38 1.24
C LEU A 131 18.05 34.35 0.30
N SER A 132 18.59 35.56 0.18
CA SER A 132 18.18 36.49 -0.86
C SER A 132 18.65 36.02 -2.25
N PRO A 133 18.09 36.56 -3.35
CA PRO A 133 18.59 36.27 -4.70
C PRO A 133 20.10 36.49 -4.86
N GLU A 134 20.66 37.53 -4.23
CA GLU A 134 22.09 37.82 -4.24
C GLU A 134 22.89 36.78 -3.43
N GLY A 135 22.36 36.36 -2.28
CA GLY A 135 22.94 35.30 -1.46
C GLY A 135 22.96 33.94 -2.17
N LEU A 136 21.88 33.62 -2.89
CA LEU A 136 21.81 32.43 -3.75
C LEU A 136 22.82 32.50 -4.90
N ALA A 137 22.93 33.64 -5.59
CA ALA A 137 23.88 33.82 -6.69
C ALA A 137 25.35 33.64 -6.22
N ALA A 138 25.68 34.12 -5.02
CA ALA A 138 27.00 33.91 -4.42
C ALA A 138 27.28 32.43 -4.11
N GLN A 139 26.29 31.70 -3.59
CA GLN A 139 26.41 30.25 -3.32
C GLN A 139 26.55 29.44 -4.62
N VAL A 140 25.79 29.76 -5.66
CA VAL A 140 25.89 29.11 -6.98
C VAL A 140 27.27 29.32 -7.59
N LYS A 141 27.82 30.55 -7.51
CA LYS A 141 29.16 30.86 -8.02
C LYS A 141 30.27 30.07 -7.33
N ASN A 142 30.11 29.77 -6.03
CA ASN A 142 31.12 29.13 -5.20
C ASN A 142 30.90 27.61 -5.01
N GLY A 143 29.75 27.08 -5.44
CA GLY A 143 29.38 25.68 -5.29
C GLY A 143 30.24 24.75 -6.14
N LYS A 144 30.72 23.65 -5.55
CA LYS A 144 31.39 22.55 -6.29
C LYS A 144 30.41 21.41 -6.50
N ALA A 145 30.45 20.79 -7.68
CA ALA A 145 29.67 19.60 -7.97
C ALA A 145 30.05 18.47 -6.99
N LYS A 146 29.06 17.93 -6.28
CA LYS A 146 29.22 16.74 -5.44
C LYS A 146 29.30 15.50 -6.32
N LYS A 147 30.00 14.46 -5.87
CA LYS A 147 30.11 13.19 -6.60
C LYS A 147 28.76 12.48 -6.62
N ALA A 148 28.42 11.87 -7.76
CA ALA A 148 27.22 11.05 -7.89
C ALA A 148 27.33 9.80 -7.01
N GLN A 149 26.22 9.46 -6.35
CA GLN A 149 26.08 8.24 -5.56
C GLN A 149 25.17 7.27 -6.31
N LYS A 150 25.47 5.97 -6.27
CA LYS A 150 24.62 4.94 -6.84
C LYS A 150 23.55 4.54 -5.81
N SER A 151 22.29 4.47 -6.24
CA SER A 151 21.20 3.88 -5.46
C SER A 151 20.77 2.56 -6.10
N GLU A 152 20.36 1.61 -5.25
CA GLU A 152 19.65 0.41 -5.67
C GLU A 152 18.14 0.67 -5.51
N THR A 153 17.35 0.38 -6.54
CA THR A 153 15.90 0.60 -6.53
C THR A 153 15.18 -0.71 -6.76
N THR A 154 14.23 -1.04 -5.88
CA THR A 154 13.32 -2.17 -6.05
C THR A 154 12.29 -1.83 -7.13
N VAL A 155 12.24 -2.64 -8.19
CA VAL A 155 11.28 -2.47 -9.28
C VAL A 155 10.20 -3.54 -9.16
N TYR A 156 8.97 -3.11 -8.91
CA TYR A 156 7.81 -4.00 -8.91
C TYR A 156 7.35 -4.26 -10.34
N TYR A 157 7.07 -5.52 -10.66
CA TYR A 157 6.46 -5.88 -11.93
C TYR A 157 5.04 -5.32 -11.98
N ARG A 158 4.75 -4.51 -13.00
CA ARG A 158 3.42 -3.98 -13.27
C ARG A 158 2.85 -4.67 -14.48
N ASN A 159 1.63 -5.15 -14.36
CA ASN A 159 0.94 -5.87 -15.41
C ASN A 159 0.64 -4.90 -16.57
N PRO A 160 1.27 -5.09 -17.75
CA PRO A 160 1.08 -4.18 -18.87
C PRO A 160 -0.37 -4.15 -19.37
N TYR A 161 -1.15 -5.21 -19.14
CA TYR A 161 -2.57 -5.27 -19.52
C TYR A 161 -3.43 -4.40 -18.63
N VAL A 162 -3.18 -4.35 -17.31
CA VAL A 162 -3.88 -3.48 -16.36
C VAL A 162 -3.58 -2.02 -16.70
N LYS A 163 -2.31 -1.70 -16.95
CA LYS A 163 -1.85 -0.38 -17.37
C LYS A 163 -2.55 0.13 -18.64
N GLU A 164 -2.61 -0.69 -19.69
CA GLU A 164 -3.27 -0.27 -20.93
C GLU A 164 -4.79 -0.25 -20.76
N MET A 165 -5.39 -1.21 -20.03
CA MET A 165 -6.84 -1.27 -19.77
C MET A 165 -7.33 0.00 -19.05
N VAL A 166 -6.66 0.42 -17.97
CA VAL A 166 -7.08 1.62 -17.23
C VAL A 166 -6.99 2.89 -18.07
N LYS A 167 -5.99 2.99 -18.96
CA LYS A 167 -5.87 4.10 -19.92
C LYS A 167 -6.95 4.06 -20.99
N HIS A 168 -7.34 2.88 -21.44
CA HIS A 168 -8.46 2.69 -22.36
C HIS A 168 -9.78 3.17 -21.74
N ILE A 169 -10.05 2.77 -20.49
CA ILE A 169 -11.24 3.22 -19.74
C ILE A 169 -11.26 4.75 -19.56
N ALA A 170 -10.09 5.37 -19.44
CA ALA A 170 -9.96 6.80 -19.23
C ALA A 170 -10.19 7.65 -20.48
N GLU A 171 -10.20 7.04 -21.67
CA GLU A 171 -10.49 7.70 -22.96
C GLU A 171 -9.70 9.00 -23.18
N GLY A 172 -8.44 9.02 -22.75
CA GLY A 172 -7.56 10.19 -22.88
C GLY A 172 -7.81 11.32 -21.89
N LYS A 173 -8.71 11.14 -20.91
CA LYS A 173 -9.01 12.11 -19.85
C LYS A 173 -8.49 11.63 -18.51
N CYS A 174 -7.94 12.56 -17.72
CA CYS A 174 -7.58 12.31 -16.34
C CYS A 174 -8.84 11.96 -15.53
N GLN A 175 -8.84 10.82 -14.82
CA GLN A 175 -10.02 10.37 -14.10
C GLN A 175 -10.30 11.17 -12.82
N MET A 176 -9.31 11.92 -12.31
CA MET A 176 -9.48 12.77 -11.12
C MET A 176 -9.98 14.17 -11.45
N CYS A 177 -9.36 14.85 -12.42
CA CYS A 177 -9.70 16.24 -12.76
C CYS A 177 -10.57 16.38 -14.02
N SER A 178 -10.86 15.27 -14.70
CA SER A 178 -11.69 15.17 -15.91
C SER A 178 -11.20 15.98 -17.12
N LYS A 179 -9.97 16.52 -17.07
CA LYS A 179 -9.35 17.23 -18.18
C LYS A 179 -8.69 16.24 -19.14
N GLU A 180 -8.59 16.64 -20.41
CA GLU A 180 -7.80 15.93 -21.43
C GLU A 180 -6.35 15.74 -20.97
N ALA A 181 -5.72 14.67 -21.46
CA ALA A 181 -4.30 14.45 -21.30
C ALA A 181 -3.52 15.68 -21.79
N PRO A 182 -2.47 16.10 -21.07
CA PRO A 182 -1.78 17.36 -21.37
C PRO A 182 -0.95 17.33 -22.66
N PHE A 183 -0.60 16.12 -23.15
CA PHE A 183 0.14 15.91 -24.38
C PHE A 183 -0.04 14.45 -24.85
N TYR A 184 0.55 14.13 -26.01
CA TYR A 184 0.56 12.81 -26.60
C TYR A 184 1.96 12.19 -26.54
N ASP A 185 2.05 10.87 -26.37
CA ASP A 185 3.33 10.16 -26.43
C ASP A 185 3.86 10.01 -27.86
N LYS A 186 5.03 9.36 -27.99
CA LYS A 186 5.68 9.10 -29.28
C LYS A 186 4.83 8.28 -30.25
N ASP A 187 3.87 7.52 -29.73
CA ASP A 187 2.97 6.65 -30.48
C ASP A 187 1.61 7.37 -30.74
N SER A 188 1.55 8.68 -30.50
CA SER A 188 0.36 9.53 -30.64
C SER A 188 -0.82 9.11 -29.76
N LYS A 189 -0.55 8.47 -28.61
CA LYS A 189 -1.58 8.18 -27.59
C LYS A 189 -1.64 9.30 -26.55
N PRO A 190 -2.83 9.65 -26.02
CA PRO A 190 -2.97 10.59 -24.91
C PRO A 190 -2.13 10.16 -23.70
N TYR A 191 -1.28 11.05 -23.18
CA TYR A 191 -0.37 10.70 -22.09
C TYR A 191 -1.06 10.80 -20.73
N LEU A 192 -1.35 9.62 -20.16
CA LEU A 192 -1.80 9.43 -18.78
C LEU A 192 -0.88 8.45 -18.06
N GLU A 193 -0.77 8.63 -16.75
CA GLU A 193 0.01 7.80 -15.83
C GLU A 193 -0.94 6.93 -15.01
N GLU A 194 -0.59 5.66 -14.89
CA GLU A 194 -1.26 4.74 -13.98
C GLU A 194 -0.84 5.06 -12.54
N HIS A 195 -1.82 5.10 -11.66
CA HIS A 195 -1.63 5.29 -10.23
C HIS A 195 -2.39 4.21 -9.46
N HIS A 196 -1.69 3.49 -8.60
CA HIS A 196 -2.29 2.59 -7.61
C HIS A 196 -2.76 3.39 -6.41
N VAL A 197 -4.05 3.30 -6.08
CA VAL A 197 -4.66 4.05 -4.96
C VAL A 197 -4.08 3.60 -3.63
N ASN A 198 -4.03 2.28 -3.41
CA ASN A 198 -3.13 1.66 -2.46
C ASN A 198 -1.85 1.24 -3.20
N ARG A 199 -0.69 1.79 -2.83
CA ARG A 199 0.56 1.57 -3.56
C ARG A 199 0.98 0.10 -3.46
N LEU A 200 1.68 -0.40 -4.49
CA LEU A 200 2.22 -1.77 -4.48
C LEU A 200 3.20 -2.01 -3.31
N ALA A 201 3.99 -1.00 -2.94
CA ALA A 201 4.87 -1.04 -1.77
C ALA A 201 4.09 -1.18 -0.46
N ASP A 202 2.87 -0.64 -0.39
CA ASP A 202 2.03 -0.69 0.81
C ASP A 202 1.10 -1.92 0.79
N GLY A 203 1.43 -2.94 -0.02
CA GLY A 203 0.66 -4.17 -0.18
C GLY A 203 -0.59 -4.04 -1.07
N GLY A 204 -0.67 -2.96 -1.86
CA GLY A 204 -1.74 -2.78 -2.85
C GLY A 204 -1.70 -3.82 -3.97
N SER A 205 -2.86 -4.16 -4.51
CA SER A 205 -2.99 -5.09 -5.62
C SER A 205 -2.80 -4.40 -6.97
N ASP A 206 -2.27 -5.12 -7.95
CA ASP A 206 -2.15 -4.67 -9.34
C ASP A 206 -3.40 -5.05 -10.14
N THR A 207 -4.56 -4.50 -9.75
CA THR A 207 -5.89 -4.89 -10.24
C THR A 207 -6.79 -3.67 -10.49
N MET A 208 -7.82 -3.83 -11.32
CA MET A 208 -8.68 -2.72 -11.79
C MET A 208 -9.43 -1.97 -10.69
N ASP A 209 -9.65 -2.61 -9.53
CA ASP A 209 -10.27 -2.03 -8.34
C ASP A 209 -9.31 -1.15 -7.52
N ASN A 210 -8.02 -1.12 -7.89
CA ASN A 210 -6.98 -0.35 -7.22
C ASN A 210 -6.20 0.59 -8.16
N VAL A 211 -6.49 0.61 -9.47
CA VAL A 211 -5.78 1.48 -10.43
C VAL A 211 -6.65 2.55 -11.05
N VAL A 212 -6.05 3.73 -11.26
CA VAL A 212 -6.64 4.88 -11.94
C VAL A 212 -5.66 5.50 -12.93
N ALA A 213 -6.18 6.14 -13.99
CA ALA A 213 -5.38 6.87 -14.97
C ALA A 213 -5.44 8.39 -14.72
N LEU A 214 -4.29 9.00 -14.48
CA LEU A 214 -4.16 10.40 -14.07
C LEU A 214 -3.25 11.17 -15.03
N CYS A 215 -3.47 12.49 -15.13
CA CYS A 215 -2.47 13.34 -15.75
C CYS A 215 -1.26 13.53 -14.80
N PRO A 216 -0.06 13.83 -15.31
CA PRO A 216 1.15 14.01 -14.51
C PRO A 216 1.00 14.99 -13.35
N ASN A 217 0.24 16.08 -13.56
CA ASN A 217 0.00 17.08 -12.53
C ASN A 217 -0.83 16.53 -11.37
N CYS A 218 -1.90 15.79 -11.68
CA CYS A 218 -2.76 15.17 -10.65
C CYS A 218 -2.02 14.04 -9.94
N HIS A 219 -1.28 13.22 -10.69
CA HIS A 219 -0.47 12.16 -10.13
C HIS A 219 0.57 12.70 -9.15
N ARG A 220 1.31 13.76 -9.53
CA ARG A 220 2.27 14.41 -8.63
C ARG A 220 1.60 15.07 -7.43
N LYS A 221 0.44 15.71 -7.60
CA LYS A 221 -0.33 16.33 -6.50
C LYS A 221 -0.60 15.33 -5.38
N ILE A 222 -1.05 14.12 -5.72
CA ILE A 222 -1.38 13.08 -4.74
C ILE A 222 -0.14 12.71 -3.92
N HIS A 223 0.99 12.46 -4.57
CA HIS A 223 2.25 12.13 -3.88
C HIS A 223 2.79 13.27 -3.02
N VAL A 224 2.57 14.52 -3.43
CA VAL A 224 3.09 15.70 -2.71
C VAL A 224 2.20 16.08 -1.52
N LEU A 225 0.88 16.03 -1.68
CA LEU A 225 -0.06 16.51 -0.67
C LEU A 225 -0.55 15.41 0.27
N ASN A 226 -0.60 14.16 -0.20
CA ASN A 226 -1.14 13.02 0.52
C ASN A 226 -2.51 13.33 1.16
N ASP A 227 -3.39 13.97 0.38
CA ASP A 227 -4.70 14.46 0.85
C ASP A 227 -5.72 13.30 0.92
N GLU A 228 -6.33 13.11 2.10
CA GLU A 228 -7.27 12.02 2.35
C GLU A 228 -8.52 12.08 1.45
N GLN A 229 -8.98 13.29 1.07
CA GLN A 229 -10.14 13.44 0.19
C GLN A 229 -9.81 13.01 -1.24
N ASP A 230 -8.60 13.31 -1.71
CA ASP A 230 -8.12 12.83 -3.00
C ASP A 230 -8.10 11.29 -2.98
N THR A 231 -7.57 10.64 -1.94
CA THR A 231 -7.56 9.16 -1.82
C THR A 231 -8.96 8.56 -1.89
N ILE A 232 -9.91 9.07 -1.11
CA ILE A 232 -11.32 8.59 -1.11
C ILE A 232 -11.96 8.77 -2.49
N LEU A 233 -11.64 9.86 -3.19
CA LEU A 233 -12.11 10.08 -4.56
C LEU A 233 -11.55 9.01 -5.52
N LEU A 234 -10.26 8.71 -5.43
CA LEU A 234 -9.62 7.73 -6.29
C LEU A 234 -10.10 6.30 -6.03
N GLU A 235 -10.36 5.92 -4.76
CA GLU A 235 -10.96 4.63 -4.42
C GLU A 235 -12.30 4.43 -5.15
N LYS A 236 -13.15 5.46 -5.18
CA LYS A 236 -14.44 5.44 -5.89
C LYS A 236 -14.28 5.37 -7.41
N ILE A 237 -13.21 5.92 -7.95
CA ILE A 237 -12.90 5.85 -9.39
C ILE A 237 -12.42 4.44 -9.73
N ALA A 238 -11.52 3.87 -8.94
CA ALA A 238 -11.01 2.52 -9.13
C ALA A 238 -12.14 1.47 -9.04
N GLU A 239 -13.07 1.61 -8.09
CA GLU A 239 -14.26 0.74 -8.02
C GLU A 239 -15.13 0.84 -9.30
N LYS A 240 -15.22 2.02 -9.92
CA LYS A 240 -15.92 2.18 -11.20
C LYS A 240 -15.15 1.55 -12.36
N ASN A 241 -13.82 1.64 -12.36
CA ASN A 241 -12.97 1.00 -13.34
C ASN A 241 -13.14 -0.52 -13.31
N ASP A 242 -13.11 -1.14 -12.11
CA ASP A 242 -13.37 -2.57 -11.96
C ASP A 242 -14.76 -2.96 -12.45
N LYS A 243 -15.81 -2.23 -12.06
CA LYS A 243 -17.18 -2.50 -12.55
C LYS A 243 -17.29 -2.46 -14.07
N TYR A 244 -16.58 -1.53 -14.72
CA TYR A 244 -16.54 -1.46 -16.18
C TYR A 244 -15.79 -2.67 -16.76
N TYR A 245 -14.64 -3.01 -16.18
CA TYR A 245 -13.84 -4.16 -16.58
C TYR A 245 -14.60 -5.49 -16.46
N GLN A 246 -15.30 -5.74 -15.35
CA GLN A 246 -16.13 -6.93 -15.17
C GLN A 246 -17.24 -7.05 -16.22
N ARG A 247 -17.80 -5.91 -16.69
CA ARG A 247 -18.79 -5.92 -17.78
C ARG A 247 -18.19 -6.31 -19.12
N LEU A 248 -16.94 -5.91 -19.39
CA LEU A 248 -16.22 -6.31 -20.59
C LEU A 248 -15.96 -7.83 -20.60
N LEU A 249 -15.48 -8.37 -19.47
CA LEU A 249 -15.28 -9.82 -19.32
C LEU A 249 -16.59 -10.59 -19.57
N ALA A 250 -17.69 -10.18 -18.92
CA ALA A 250 -18.99 -10.81 -19.12
C ALA A 250 -19.53 -10.69 -20.56
N TYR A 251 -19.09 -9.67 -21.32
CA TYR A 251 -19.43 -9.54 -22.74
C TYR A 251 -18.59 -10.49 -23.60
N GLU A 252 -17.29 -10.59 -23.33
CA GLU A 252 -16.37 -11.49 -24.02
C GLU A 252 -16.80 -12.96 -23.86
N GLU A 253 -17.10 -13.41 -22.63
CA GLU A 253 -17.61 -14.76 -22.34
C GLU A 253 -18.90 -15.09 -23.12
N LYS A 254 -19.81 -14.11 -23.25
CA LYS A 254 -21.04 -14.26 -24.03
C LYS A 254 -20.77 -14.40 -25.53
N MET A 255 -19.74 -13.72 -26.04
CA MET A 255 -19.38 -13.82 -27.45
C MET A 255 -18.67 -15.15 -27.76
N GLU A 256 -17.80 -15.61 -26.87
CA GLU A 256 -17.13 -16.91 -26.99
C GLU A 256 -18.12 -18.08 -26.95
N SER A 257 -19.08 -18.05 -26.02
CA SER A 257 -20.14 -19.07 -25.94
C SER A 257 -21.01 -19.09 -27.20
N LYS A 258 -21.33 -17.93 -27.76
CA LYS A 258 -22.10 -17.82 -29.02
C LYS A 258 -21.32 -18.35 -30.23
N ASN A 259 -20.03 -18.07 -30.31
CA ASN A 259 -19.16 -18.56 -31.38
C ASN A 259 -18.90 -20.09 -31.28
N SER A 260 -18.81 -20.62 -30.06
CA SER A 260 -18.68 -22.06 -29.81
C SER A 260 -19.96 -22.83 -30.17
N SER A 261 -21.13 -22.22 -29.95
CA SER A 261 -22.44 -22.78 -30.35
C SER A 261 -22.57 -22.87 -31.87
N ASN A 262 -22.23 -21.78 -32.59
CA ASN A 262 -22.33 -21.71 -34.05
C ASN A 262 -21.33 -22.62 -34.78
N SER A 263 -20.16 -22.89 -34.20
CA SER A 263 -19.17 -23.81 -34.78
C SER A 263 -19.57 -25.29 -34.65
N SER A 264 -20.45 -25.63 -33.70
CA SER A 264 -21.00 -26.99 -33.55
C SER A 264 -22.15 -27.30 -34.52
N GLU A 265 -22.87 -26.29 -35.02
CA GLU A 265 -23.93 -26.45 -36.02
C GLU A 265 -23.41 -26.51 -37.46
N ALA A 266 -22.22 -25.96 -37.75
CA ALA A 266 -21.62 -25.96 -39.08
C ALA A 266 -20.91 -27.28 -39.48
N VAL A 267 -20.92 -28.29 -38.61
CA VAL A 267 -20.26 -29.61 -38.83
C VAL A 267 -21.28 -30.75 -39.01
N LYS A 268 -22.57 -30.44 -39.17
CA LYS A 268 -23.62 -31.40 -39.56
C LYS A 268 -24.14 -31.11 -40.97
#